data_AF-A0A2U3L592-F1
#
_entry.id   AF-A0A2U3L592-F1
#
_cell.length_a   1.000
_cell.length_b   1.000
_cell.length_c   1.000
_cell.angle_alpha   90.00
_cell.angle_beta   90.00
_cell.angle_gamma   90.00
#
_symmetry.space_group_name_H-M   'P 1'
#
loop_
_entity.id
_entity.type
_entity.pdbx_description
1 polymer ?
#
loop_
_entity_poly.entity_id
_entity_poly.type
_entity_poly.pdbx_seq_one_letter_code
_entity_poly.pdbx_strand_id
1 'polypeptide(L)' 'MEFREWLTEQMNIVEQIKHLLTYPYVAEAFNKKELEIIGMYYTIETGEVFIFNPQTSAFELAN' A
#
# COMPACT_ATOMS: atom_id res chain seq x y z
N MET A 1 10.71 -11.50 -16.23
CA MET A 1 11.54 -10.52 -15.50
C MET A 1 10.56 -9.57 -14.83
N GLU A 2 9.75 -8.87 -15.63
CA GLU A 2 8.56 -8.07 -15.28
C GLU A 2 7.72 -8.55 -14.06
N PHE A 3 7.20 -9.78 -14.07
CA PHE A 3 6.31 -10.26 -13.00
C PHE A 3 6.95 -10.24 -11.60
N ARG A 4 8.26 -10.49 -11.50
CA ARG A 4 8.96 -10.48 -10.21
C ARG A 4 9.22 -9.06 -9.72
N GLU A 5 9.49 -8.13 -10.63
CA GLU A 5 9.72 -6.73 -10.31
C GLU A 5 8.42 -6.11 -9.79
N TRP A 6 7.31 -6.28 -10.51
CA TRP A 6 5.98 -5.83 -10.08
C TRP A 6 5.58 -6.38 -8.70
N LEU A 7 5.77 -7.68 -8.46
CA LEU A 7 5.51 -8.27 -7.14
C LEU A 7 6.39 -7.68 -6.05
N THR A 8 7.65 -7.38 -6.37
CA THR A 8 8.60 -6.79 -5.42
C THR A 8 8.19 -5.36 -5.06
N GLU A 9 7.75 -4.57 -6.04
CA GLU A 9 7.24 -3.21 -5.82
C GLU A 9 5.99 -3.20 -4.93
N GLN A 10 5.02 -4.06 -5.22
CA GLN A 10 3.82 -4.21 -4.40
C GLN A 10 4.13 -4.68 -2.98
N MET A 11 5.03 -5.64 -2.84
CA MET A 11 5.43 -6.13 -1.53
C MET A 11 6.21 -5.07 -0.74
N ASN A 12 6.99 -4.22 -1.41
CA ASN A 12 7.66 -3.09 -0.78
C ASN A 12 6.64 -2.12 -0.18
N ILE A 13 5.57 -1.77 -0.90
CA ILE A 13 4.50 -0.90 -0.40
C ILE A 13 3.89 -1.47 0.89
N VAL A 14 3.53 -2.76 0.89
CA VAL A 14 2.96 -3.42 2.07
C VAL A 14 3.93 -3.41 3.25
N GLU A 15 5.22 -3.64 3.00
CA GLU A 15 6.23 -3.61 4.06
C GLU A 15 6.44 -2.20 4.62
N GLN A 16 6.41 -1.16 3.79
CA GLN A 16 6.49 0.22 4.28
C GLN A 16 5.29 0.62 5.13
N ILE A 17 4.09 0.13 4.81
CA ILE A 17 2.91 0.35 5.67
C ILE A 17 3.13 -0.29 7.05
N LYS A 18 3.69 -1.51 7.11
CA LYS A 18 4.04 -2.13 8.40
C LYS A 18 5.07 -1.30 9.16
N HIS A 19 6.09 -0.80 8.48
CA HIS A 19 7.09 0.08 9.10
C HIS A 19 6.45 1.36 9.65
N LEU A 20 5.53 2.00 8.94
CA LEU A 20 4.81 3.18 9.43
C LEU A 20 4.07 2.88 10.74
N LEU A 21 3.48 1.69 10.87
CA LEU A 21 2.78 1.26 12.09
C LEU A 21 3.72 0.87 13.24
N THR A 22 5.05 0.81 13.03
CA THR A 22 6.00 0.65 14.14
C THR A 22 6.24 1.93 14.93
N TYR A 23 5.90 3.10 14.37
CA TYR A 23 6.02 4.37 15.06
C TYR A 23 4.81 4.58 15.99
N PRO A 24 5.00 4.72 17.33
CA PRO A 24 3.89 4.74 18.29
C PRO A 24 2.83 5.81 17.99
N TYR A 25 3.25 7.01 17.60
CA TYR A 25 2.35 8.11 17.27
C TYR A 25 1.52 7.83 16.01
N VAL A 26 2.11 7.21 14.99
CA VAL A 26 1.43 6.85 13.75
C VAL A 26 0.41 5.74 14.03
N ALA A 27 0.81 4.71 14.78
CA ALA A 27 -0.08 3.62 15.18
C ALA A 27 -1.27 4.13 16.02
N GLU A 28 -1.02 5.05 16.95
CA GLU A 28 -2.07 5.65 17.77
C GLU A 28 -3.07 6.44 16.91
N ALA A 29 -2.60 7.33 16.03
CA ALA A 29 -3.46 8.13 15.15
C ALA A 29 -4.25 7.24 14.16
N PHE A 30 -3.62 6.20 13.62
CA PHE A 30 -4.27 5.22 12.75
C PHE A 30 -5.38 4.46 13.50
N ASN A 31 -5.11 3.96 14.70
CA ASN A 31 -6.10 3.25 15.51
C ASN A 31 -7.28 4.14 15.94
N LYS A 32 -7.03 5.45 16.14
CA LYS A 32 -8.06 6.45 16.43
C LYS A 32 -8.87 6.89 15.20
N LYS A 33 -8.50 6.43 14.00
CA LYS A 33 -9.07 6.89 12.72
C LYS A 33 -8.86 8.39 12.47
N GLU A 34 -7.82 8.96 13.07
CA GLU A 34 -7.37 10.34 12.84
C GLU A 34 -6.36 10.40 11.67
N LEU A 35 -5.78 9.26 11.32
CA LEU A 35 -4.87 9.07 10.19
C LEU A 35 -5.31 7.86 9.36
N GLU A 36 -5.35 8.03 8.05
CA GLU A 36 -5.54 6.95 7.08
C GLU A 36 -4.23 6.71 6.32
N ILE A 37 -3.87 5.43 6.11
CA ILE A 37 -2.68 5.02 5.36
C ILE A 37 -3.15 4.23 4.16
N ILE A 38 -2.83 4.72 2.95
CA ILE A 38 -3.24 4.11 1.68
C ILE A 38 -1.99 3.63 0.94
N GLY A 39 -1.96 2.33 0.61
CA GLY A 39 -0.95 1.78 -0.27
C GLY A 39 -1.35 1.98 -1.72
N MET A 40 -0.60 2.78 -2.48
CA MET A 40 -0.88 3.02 -3.90
C MET A 40 0.23 2.45 -4.76
N TYR A 41 -0.16 1.77 -5.83
CA TYR A 41 0.73 1.32 -6.89
C TYR A 41 0.33 2.01 -8.19
N TYR A 42 1.23 2.78 -8.79
CA TYR A 42 0.98 3.54 -10.02
C TYR A 42 1.80 2.97 -11.17
N THR A 43 1.12 2.61 -12.26
CA THR A 43 1.79 2.11 -13.47
C THR A 43 1.99 3.28 -14.44
N ILE A 44 3.25 3.66 -14.68
CA ILE A 44 3.58 4.82 -15.53
C ILE A 44 3.11 4.60 -16.98
N GLU A 45 3.17 3.37 -17.47
CA GLU A 45 2.83 3.03 -18.86
C GLU A 45 1.34 3.19 -19.19
N THR A 46 0.47 2.80 -18.27
CA THR A 46 -0.99 2.81 -18.47
C THR A 46 -1.68 4.00 -17.78
N GLY A 47 -1.00 4.64 -16.82
CA GLY A 47 -1.58 5.67 -15.97
C GLY A 47 -2.55 5.13 -14.92
N GLU A 48 -2.59 3.80 -14.73
CA GLU A 48 -3.49 3.15 -13.77
C GLU A 48 -2.96 3.29 -12.34
N VAL A 49 -3.89 3.46 -11.40
CA VAL A 49 -3.62 3.46 -9.96
C VAL A 49 -4.31 2.25 -9.35
N PHE A 50 -3.58 1.48 -8.57
CA PHE A 50 -4.11 0.38 -7.78
C PHE A 50 -3.97 0.70 -6.29
N ILE A 51 -5.00 0.40 -5.52
CA ILE A 51 -5.04 0.60 -4.07
C ILE A 51 -4.94 -0.77 -3.39
N PHE A 52 -4.06 -0.87 -2.40
CA PHE A 52 -3.96 -2.06 -1.56
C PHE A 52 -5.19 -2.20 -0.67
N ASN A 53 -5.87 -3.34 -0.76
CA ASN A 53 -6.98 -3.73 0.08
C ASN A 53 -6.47 -4.73 1.15
N PRO A 54 -6.40 -4.32 2.44
CA PRO A 54 -5.92 -5.18 3.52
C PRO A 54 -6.76 -6.44 3.75
N GLN A 55 -8.05 -6.41 3.40
CA GLN A 55 -8.99 -7.51 3.61
C GLN A 55 -8.78 -8.62 2.58
N THR A 56 -8.50 -8.26 1.32
CA THR A 56 -8.22 -9.21 0.24
C THR A 56 -6.73 -9.49 0.07
N SER A 57 -5.87 -8.69 0.70
CA SER A 57 -4.41 -8.69 0.50
C SER A 57 -4.02 -8.55 -0.97
N ALA A 58 -4.78 -7.74 -1.71
CA ALA A 58 -4.59 -7.53 -3.14
C ALA A 58 -4.61 -6.03 -3.49
N PHE A 59 -3.96 -5.69 -4.61
CA PHE A 59 -4.05 -4.37 -5.21
C PHE A 59 -5.24 -4.34 -6.19
N GLU A 60 -6.17 -3.43 -5.95
CA GLU A 60 -7.43 -3.28 -6.70
C GLU A 60 -7.39 -1.98 -7.51
N LEU A 61 -7.82 -2.01 -8.77
CA LEU A 61 -7.84 -0.84 -9.63
C LEU A 61 -8.74 0.25 -9.04
N ALA A 62 -8.20 1.46 -8.88
CA ALA A 62 -8.92 2.63 -8.40
C ALA A 62 -9.74 3.23 -9.55
N ASN A 63 -10.96 2.72 -9.75
CA ASN A 63 -11.93 3.22 -10.72
C ASN A 63 -13.11 3.91 -10.04
#